data_AF-A0A1N6DI71-F1
#
_entry.id   AF-A0A1N6DI71-F1
#
_cell.length_a   1.000
_cell.length_b   1.000
_cell.length_c   1.000
_cell.angle_alpha   90.00
_cell.angle_beta   90.00
_cell.angle_gamma   90.00
#
_symmetry.space_group_name_H-M   'P 1'
#
loop_
_entity.id
_entity.type
_entity.pdbx_description
1 polymer ?
#
loop_
_entity_poly.entity_id
_entity_poly.type
_entity_poly.pdbx_seq_one_letter_code
_entity_poly.pdbx_strand_id
1 'polypeptide(L)' 'MTLFDAEWIQRFADAWNADSELTGALEKIGFNSVIGYGFTGGRTRRGVSSPWKKVA' A
#
# COMPACT_ATOMS: atom_id res chain seq x y z
N MET A 1 -0.54 -15.52 -9.16
CA MET A 1 -0.87 -14.42 -8.24
C MET A 1 -2.23 -14.66 -7.62
N THR A 2 -2.31 -14.61 -6.30
CA THR A 2 -3.50 -14.76 -5.48
C THR A 2 -3.76 -13.48 -4.69
N LEU A 3 -5.03 -13.15 -4.42
CA LEU A 3 -5.37 -11.87 -3.80
C LEU A 3 -4.78 -11.77 -2.37
N PHE A 4 -4.07 -10.68 -2.10
CA PHE A 4 -3.38 -10.39 -0.83
C PHE A 4 -2.15 -11.26 -0.53
N ASP A 5 -1.60 -11.97 -1.50
CA ASP A 5 -0.25 -12.53 -1.35
C ASP A 5 0.84 -11.44 -1.45
N ALA A 6 2.08 -11.80 -1.14
CA ALA A 6 3.20 -10.86 -1.12
C ALA A 6 3.42 -10.18 -2.49
N GLU A 7 3.28 -10.93 -3.59
CA GLU A 7 3.45 -10.41 -4.94
C GLU A 7 2.35 -9.40 -5.29
N TRP A 8 1.10 -9.71 -4.94
CA TRP A 8 -0.03 -8.82 -5.14
C TRP A 8 0.11 -7.55 -4.31
N ILE A 9 0.50 -7.67 -3.03
CA ILE A 9 0.70 -6.52 -2.14
C ILE A 9 1.77 -5.58 -2.68
N GLN A 10 2.88 -6.12 -3.20
CA GLN A 10 3.95 -5.32 -3.77
C GLN A 10 3.48 -4.58 -5.03
N ARG A 11 2.85 -5.28 -5.97
CA ARG A 11 2.36 -4.66 -7.21
C ARG A 11 1.29 -3.61 -6.95
N PHE A 12 0.45 -3.79 -5.94
CA PHE A 12 -0.53 -2.78 -5.54
C PHE A 12 0.17 -1.53 -4.98
N ALA A 13 1.21 -1.69 -4.15
CA ALA A 13 2.00 -0.56 -3.66
C ALA A 13 2.66 0.21 -4.81
N ASP A 14 3.24 -0.50 -5.78
CA ASP A 14 3.87 0.11 -6.95
C ASP A 14 2.84 0.88 -7.79
N ALA A 15 1.67 0.29 -8.05
CA ALA A 15 0.60 0.93 -8.79
C ALA A 15 0.00 2.15 -8.05
N TRP A 16 -0.11 2.07 -6.72
CA TRP A 16 -0.56 3.19 -5.87
C TRP A 16 0.42 4.37 -5.92
N ASN A 17 1.72 4.08 -6.08
CA ASN A 17 2.80 5.07 -6.15
C ASN A 17 3.23 5.43 -7.59
N ALA A 18 2.47 5.02 -8.61
CA ALA A 18 2.87 5.21 -10.01
C ALA A 18 2.83 6.68 -10.49
N ASP A 19 2.10 7.54 -9.78
CA ASP A 19 2.01 8.97 -10.07
C ASP A 19 3.07 9.75 -9.27
N SER A 20 4.11 10.22 -9.96
CA SER A 20 5.23 10.95 -9.36
C SER A 20 4.87 12.36 -8.88
N GLU A 21 3.87 13.01 -9.51
CA GLU A 21 3.42 14.34 -9.10
C GLU A 21 2.63 14.26 -7.79
N LEU A 22 1.74 13.28 -7.69
CA LEU A 22 0.96 13.03 -6.48
C LEU A 22 1.84 12.55 -5.33
N THR A 23 2.68 11.54 -5.56
CA THR A 23 3.58 11.00 -4.53
C THR A 23 4.54 12.08 -4.02
N GLY A 24 5.11 12.90 -4.92
CA GLY A 24 5.98 14.01 -4.53
C GLY A 24 5.28 15.12 -3.75
N ALA A 25 4.00 15.41 -4.03
CA ALA A 25 3.21 16.36 -3.24
C ALA A 25 2.89 15.83 -1.84
N LEU A 26 2.53 14.54 -1.73
CA LEU A 26 2.25 13.86 -0.48
C LEU A 26 3.49 13.70 0.41
N GLU A 27 4.65 13.45 -0.20
CA GLU A 27 5.93 13.37 0.52
C GLU A 27 6.30 14.70 1.19
N LYS A 28 6.09 15.83 0.50
CA LYS A 28 6.40 17.18 1.03
C LYS A 28 5.66 17.52 2.32
N ILE A 29 4.49 16.92 2.54
CA ILE A 29 3.70 17.11 3.77
C ILE A 29 3.94 15.99 4.80
N GLY A 30 4.87 15.08 4.54
CA GLY A 30 5.17 13.94 5.41
C GLY A 30 4.03 12.93 5.52
N PHE A 31 3.21 12.81 4.48
CA PHE A 31 2.08 11.89 4.48
C PHE A 31 2.56 10.44 4.56
N ASN A 32 1.92 9.66 5.43
CA ASN A 32 2.17 8.22 5.57
C ASN A 32 0.82 7.51 5.76
N SER A 33 0.67 6.34 5.13
CA SER A 33 -0.54 5.54 5.21
C SER A 33 -0.22 4.05 5.30
N VAL A 34 -1.07 3.34 6.05
CA VAL A 34 -1.06 1.90 6.19
C VAL A 34 -2.34 1.36 5.59
N ILE A 35 -2.22 0.54 4.55
CA ILE A 35 -3.36 -0.06 3.85
C ILE A 35 -3.53 -1.50 4.32
N GLY A 36 -4.69 -1.78 4.91
CA GLY A 36 -5.08 -3.12 5.34
C GLY A 36 -6.00 -3.78 4.33
N TYR A 37 -5.76 -5.06 4.03
CA TYR A 37 -6.56 -5.83 3.07
C TYR A 37 -7.12 -7.12 3.67
N GLY A 38 -8.26 -7.59 3.14
CA GLY A 38 -8.95 -8.78 3.61
C GLY A 38 -10.24 -9.08 2.84
N PHE A 39 -10.89 -10.20 3.17
CA PHE A 39 -12.23 -10.53 2.66
C PHE A 39 -13.27 -10.13 3.70
N THR A 40 -14.43 -9.69 3.24
CA THR A 40 -15.60 -9.43 4.07
C THR A 40 -15.95 -10.68 4.89
N GLY A 41 -16.19 -10.50 6.19
CA GLY A 41 -16.52 -11.62 7.10
C GLY A 41 -15.33 -12.41 7.65
N GLY A 42 -14.08 -12.12 7.24
CA GLY A 42 -12.88 -12.69 7.86
C GLY A 42 -12.57 -12.02 9.20
N ARG A 43 -12.40 -12.81 10.29
CA ARG A 43 -12.11 -12.30 11.65
C ARG A 43 -10.78 -11.55 11.78
N THR A 44 -9.88 -11.63 10.79
CA THR A 44 -8.54 -11.03 10.83
C THR A 44 -8.13 -10.45 9.46
N ARG A 45 -7.43 -9.30 9.48
CA ARG A 45 -6.73 -8.76 8.30
C ARG A 45 -5.72 -9.81 7.84
N ARG A 46 -5.72 -10.18 6.56
CA ARG A 46 -4.75 -11.15 6.02
C ARG A 46 -3.41 -10.52 5.66
N GLY A 47 -3.41 -9.22 5.36
CA GLY A 47 -2.20 -8.49 5.02
C GLY A 47 -2.30 -7.02 5.41
N VAL A 48 -1.17 -6.44 5.79
CA VAL A 48 -0.99 -5.02 6.02
C VAL A 48 0.22 -4.60 5.22
N SER A 49 0.07 -3.58 4.37
CA SER A 49 1.23 -2.92 3.76
C SER A 49 1.25 -1.45 4.17
N SER A 50 2.45 -0.93 4.36
CA SER A 50 2.68 0.52 4.44
C SER A 50 3.31 0.93 3.11
N PRO A 51 2.51 1.22 2.06
CA PRO A 51 3.06 1.60 0.76
C PRO A 51 3.88 2.91 0.81
N TRP A 52 3.80 3.64 1.93
CA TRP A 52 4.46 4.92 2.17
C TRP A 52 5.57 4.87 3.23
N LYS A 53 5.99 3.66 3.67
CA LYS A 53 7.16 3.56 4.55
C LYS A 53 8.43 3.82 3.73
N LYS A 54 8.91 5.07 3.78
CA LYS A 54 10.25 5.53 3.39
C LYS A 54 10.77 4.96 2.05
N VAL A 55 10.53 5.73 0.99
CA VAL A 55 11.55 5.92 -0.05
C VAL A 55 12.58 6.93 0.51
N ALA A 56 13.29 6.56 1.58
CA ALA A 56 14.35 7.36 2.20
C ALA A 56 15.46 6.46 2.73
#